data_AF-A0A947IGE7-F1
#
_entry.id   AF-A0A947IGE7-F1
#
_cell.length_a   1.000
_cell.length_b   1.000
_cell.length_c   1.000
_cell.angle_alpha   90.00
_cell.angle_beta   90.00
_cell.angle_gamma   90.00
#
_symmetry.space_group_name_H-M   'P 1'
#
loop_
_entity.id
_entity.type
_entity.pdbx_description
1 polymer ?
#
loop_
_entity_poly.entity_id
_entity_poly.type
_entity_poly.pdbx_seq_one_letter_code
_entity_poly.pdbx_strand_id
1 'polypeptide(L)'
;SGNWNDTDSRLVAEEMISDAQSRPWLANFLRDNGKNPAVIVGAIKNLTDEHIATGTFVGDIERAFVNSGTVRVVAKKDEREGVREERADQQANASPETVKEFGMELGADYMLIGEMNKITDQEGKEKVAFYQVDLTLTHLQTNEKVWIGQKKLKKYIARKPYKP
;
A
#
# COMPACT_ATOMS: atom_id res chain seq x y z
N SER A 1 -6.81 5.57 -21.13
CA SER A 1 -7.50 4.29 -21.35
C SER A 1 -8.73 4.23 -20.43
N GLY A 2 -9.69 3.35 -20.71
CA GLY A 2 -10.88 3.14 -19.85
C GLY A 2 -10.64 2.19 -18.67
N ASN A 3 -9.51 1.49 -18.62
CA ASN A 3 -9.17 0.54 -17.56
C ASN A 3 -8.23 1.17 -16.53
N TRP A 4 -8.04 0.48 -15.41
CA TRP A 4 -7.07 0.82 -14.37
C TRP A 4 -5.67 1.05 -14.97
N ASN A 5 -4.97 2.06 -14.48
CA ASN A 5 -3.63 2.43 -14.93
C ASN A 5 -2.82 3.04 -13.79
N ASP A 6 -1.55 3.33 -14.07
CA ASP A 6 -0.59 3.90 -13.13
C ASP A 6 -1.05 5.23 -12.49
N THR A 7 -1.74 6.09 -13.26
CA THR A 7 -2.27 7.35 -12.71
C THR A 7 -3.39 7.10 -11.71
N ASP A 8 -4.30 6.16 -12.03
CA ASP A 8 -5.36 5.77 -11.10
C ASP A 8 -4.75 5.17 -9.81
N SER A 9 -3.72 4.32 -9.96
CA SER A 9 -2.97 3.70 -8.85
C SER A 9 -2.39 4.73 -7.89
N ARG A 10 -1.60 5.66 -8.42
CA ARG A 10 -0.97 6.72 -7.63
C ARG A 10 -1.98 7.62 -6.93
N LEU A 11 -3.01 8.08 -7.64
CA LEU A 11 -4.02 8.98 -7.07
C LEU A 11 -4.83 8.30 -5.96
N VAL A 12 -5.23 7.05 -6.17
CA VAL A 12 -5.95 6.28 -5.14
C VAL A 12 -5.06 6.05 -3.93
N ALA A 13 -3.78 5.71 -4.10
CA ALA A 13 -2.86 5.54 -3.00
C ALA A 13 -2.67 6.83 -2.18
N GLU A 14 -2.39 7.96 -2.85
CA GLU A 14 -2.21 9.27 -2.20
C GLU A 14 -3.44 9.68 -1.39
N GLU A 15 -4.64 9.54 -1.97
CA GLU A 15 -5.88 9.91 -1.30
C GLU A 15 -6.17 9.01 -0.10
N MET A 16 -6.00 7.69 -0.27
CA MET A 16 -6.27 6.72 0.81
C MET A 16 -5.29 6.88 1.97
N ILE A 17 -4.02 7.17 1.70
CA ILE A 17 -3.02 7.40 2.74
C ILE A 17 -3.23 8.74 3.43
N SER A 18 -3.59 9.79 2.69
CA SER A 18 -3.99 11.06 3.27
C SER A 18 -5.19 10.89 4.21
N ASP A 19 -6.22 10.15 3.78
CA ASP A 19 -7.38 9.83 4.62
C ASP A 19 -6.96 9.08 5.88
N ALA A 20 -6.19 8.00 5.74
CA ALA A 20 -5.72 7.19 6.85
C ALA A 20 -4.98 8.03 7.90
N GLN A 21 -4.07 8.90 7.47
CA GLN A 21 -3.27 9.72 8.38
C GLN A 21 -4.04 10.85 9.05
N SER A 22 -5.13 11.31 8.42
CA SER A 22 -6.02 12.31 9.02
C SER A 22 -6.89 11.76 10.16
N ARG A 23 -6.93 10.43 10.35
CA ARG A 23 -7.80 9.78 11.33
C ARG A 23 -7.18 9.71 12.73
N PRO A 24 -8.00 9.60 13.80
CA PRO A 24 -7.53 9.67 15.19
C PRO A 24 -6.49 8.63 15.61
N TRP A 25 -6.42 7.47 14.96
CA TRP A 25 -5.49 6.39 15.35
C TRP A 25 -4.02 6.88 15.35
N LEU A 26 -3.63 7.71 14.37
CA LEU A 26 -2.28 8.22 14.25
C LEU A 26 -1.95 9.18 15.40
N ALA A 27 -2.85 10.13 15.67
CA ALA A 27 -2.70 11.08 16.77
C ALA A 27 -2.66 10.38 18.14
N ASN A 28 -3.52 9.37 18.34
CA ASN A 28 -3.51 8.57 19.56
C ASN A 28 -2.18 7.79 19.71
N PHE A 29 -1.72 7.13 18.64
CA PHE A 29 -0.44 6.41 18.69
C PHE A 29 0.72 7.34 19.03
N LEU A 30 0.80 8.51 18.37
CA LEU A 30 1.83 9.51 18.62
C LEU A 30 1.80 10.02 20.05
N ARG A 31 0.61 10.30 20.60
CA ARG A 31 0.45 10.73 21.99
C ARG A 31 0.91 9.65 22.97
N ASP A 32 0.54 8.41 22.72
CA ASP A 32 0.73 7.31 23.68
C ASP A 32 2.16 6.72 23.60
N ASN A 33 2.85 6.84 22.45
CA ASN A 33 4.17 6.25 22.21
C ASN A 33 5.30 7.25 21.95
N GLY A 34 5.00 8.52 21.66
CA GLY A 34 5.99 9.57 21.41
C GLY A 34 6.86 9.38 20.15
N LYS A 35 6.47 8.47 19.24
CA LYS A 35 7.22 8.13 18.01
C LYS A 35 6.26 7.79 16.87
N ASN A 36 6.72 7.94 15.62
CA ASN A 36 5.95 7.57 14.45
C ASN A 36 5.66 6.05 14.43
N PRO A 37 4.43 5.62 14.10
CA PRO A 37 4.10 4.20 13.99
C PRO A 37 4.88 3.55 12.86
N ALA A 38 5.27 2.30 13.08
CA ALA A 38 5.83 1.44 12.05
C ALA A 38 4.69 0.66 11.36
N VAL A 39 4.60 0.77 10.03
CA VAL A 39 3.55 0.13 9.23
C VAL A 39 4.20 -0.76 8.19
N ILE A 40 3.69 -1.98 8.05
CA ILE A 40 3.99 -2.84 6.90
C ILE A 40 2.82 -2.81 5.92
N VAL A 41 3.12 -2.64 4.63
CA VAL A 41 2.12 -2.76 3.56
C VAL A 41 2.11 -4.22 3.10
N GLY A 42 1.01 -4.89 3.39
CA GLY A 42 0.77 -6.28 3.02
C GLY A 42 0.21 -6.44 1.62
N ALA A 43 -0.27 -7.65 1.34
CA ALA A 43 -0.81 -7.98 0.02
C ALA A 43 -2.10 -7.20 -0.27
N ILE A 44 -2.23 -6.73 -1.51
CA ILE A 44 -3.48 -6.25 -2.08
C ILE A 44 -4.06 -7.36 -2.96
N LYS A 45 -5.22 -7.89 -2.57
CA LYS A 45 -5.90 -8.94 -3.33
C LYS A 45 -6.56 -8.35 -4.57
N ASN A 46 -6.27 -8.92 -5.74
CA ASN A 46 -6.99 -8.57 -6.96
C ASN A 46 -8.21 -9.49 -7.11
N LEU A 47 -9.41 -8.93 -6.94
CA LEU A 47 -10.70 -9.60 -7.13
C LEU A 47 -11.40 -9.11 -8.40
N THR A 48 -10.69 -8.40 -9.27
CA THR A 48 -11.20 -7.96 -10.57
C THR A 48 -11.09 -9.08 -11.61
N ASP A 49 -11.80 -8.90 -12.73
CA ASP A 49 -11.66 -9.71 -13.94
C ASP A 49 -10.45 -9.29 -14.81
N GLU A 50 -9.62 -8.36 -14.33
CA GLU A 50 -8.45 -7.83 -15.04
C GLU A 50 -7.15 -8.24 -14.37
N HIS A 51 -6.08 -8.36 -15.15
CA HIS A 51 -4.74 -8.49 -14.60
C HIS A 51 -4.20 -7.12 -14.18
N ILE A 52 -4.41 -6.76 -12.91
CA ILE A 52 -3.88 -5.55 -12.30
C ILE A 52 -2.54 -5.87 -11.63
N ALA A 53 -1.51 -5.06 -11.94
CA ALA A 53 -0.22 -5.12 -11.27
C ALA A 53 -0.33 -4.56 -9.84
N THR A 54 -0.84 -5.36 -8.91
CA THR A 54 -1.05 -4.94 -7.51
C THR A 54 0.25 -4.57 -6.81
N GLY A 55 1.39 -5.11 -7.24
CA GLY A 55 2.72 -4.70 -6.76
C GLY A 55 3.04 -3.22 -7.01
N THR A 56 2.61 -2.67 -8.15
CA THR A 56 2.73 -1.22 -8.43
C THR A 56 1.92 -0.42 -7.43
N PHE A 57 0.69 -0.84 -7.15
CA PHE A 57 -0.19 -0.17 -6.21
C PHE A 57 0.33 -0.26 -4.76
N VAL A 58 0.89 -1.40 -4.36
CA VAL A 58 1.60 -1.53 -3.07
C VAL A 58 2.75 -0.53 -2.99
N GLY A 59 3.58 -0.43 -4.03
CA GLY A 59 4.69 0.52 -4.08
C GLY A 59 4.22 1.98 -4.03
N ASP A 60 3.08 2.31 -4.65
CA ASP A 60 2.48 3.65 -4.56
C ASP A 60 2.00 3.98 -3.14
N ILE A 61 1.41 3.01 -2.44
CA ILE A 61 1.01 3.14 -1.03
C ILE A 61 2.24 3.35 -0.13
N GLU A 62 3.28 2.52 -0.28
CA GLU A 62 4.53 2.64 0.47
C GLU A 62 5.16 4.02 0.24
N ARG A 63 5.22 4.47 -1.01
CA ARG A 63 5.73 5.80 -1.36
C ARG A 63 4.89 6.92 -0.73
N ALA A 64 3.57 6.81 -0.75
CA ALA A 64 2.69 7.80 -0.12
C ALA A 64 2.92 7.89 1.40
N PHE A 65 3.08 6.74 2.08
CA PHE A 65 3.44 6.72 3.50
C PHE A 65 4.80 7.35 3.76
N VAL A 66 5.85 6.95 3.02
CA VAL A 66 7.21 7.49 3.22
C VAL A 66 7.23 9.01 3.01
N ASN A 67 6.60 9.49 1.93
CA ASN A 67 6.57 10.91 1.58
C ASN A 67 5.82 11.77 2.60
N SER A 68 4.88 11.18 3.35
CA SER A 68 4.15 11.91 4.39
C SER A 68 5.01 12.27 5.62
N GLY A 69 6.08 11.51 5.88
CA GLY A 69 6.94 11.70 7.04
C GLY A 69 6.32 11.36 8.41
N THR A 70 5.04 10.95 8.47
CA THR A 70 4.33 10.67 9.73
C THR A 70 4.34 9.19 10.12
N VAL A 71 4.77 8.31 9.21
CA VAL A 71 4.78 6.85 9.38
C VAL A 71 6.13 6.30 8.95
N ARG A 72 6.61 5.27 9.63
CA ARG A 72 7.81 4.50 9.24
C ARG A 72 7.35 3.25 8.47
N VAL A 73 7.71 3.13 7.20
CA VAL A 73 7.36 1.94 6.42
C VAL A 73 8.39 0.85 6.64
N VAL A 74 7.93 -0.34 7.00
CA VAL A 74 8.78 -1.52 7.17
C VAL A 74 8.75 -2.35 5.89
N ALA A 75 9.92 -2.79 5.44
CA ALA A 75 10.07 -3.69 4.30
C ALA A 75 9.16 -4.92 4.42
N LYS A 76 8.61 -5.37 3.29
CA LYS A 76 7.78 -6.58 3.25
C LYS A 76 8.62 -7.84 3.35
N LYS A 77 7.97 -8.99 3.58
CA LYS A 77 8.65 -10.26 3.86
C LYS A 77 9.75 -10.58 2.84
N ASP A 78 9.43 -10.45 1.55
CA ASP A 78 10.33 -10.85 0.46
C ASP A 78 11.52 -9.89 0.29
N GLU A 79 11.41 -8.64 0.75
CA GLU A 79 12.51 -7.67 0.72
C GLU A 79 13.48 -7.86 1.88
N ARG A 80 12.99 -8.33 3.04
CA ARG A 80 13.81 -8.49 4.25
C ARG A 80 14.90 -9.54 4.06
N GLU A 81 14.66 -10.54 3.23
CA GLU A 81 15.65 -11.57 2.93
C GLU A 81 16.90 -10.96 2.29
N GLY A 82 16.75 -10.20 1.20
CA GLY A 82 17.87 -9.50 0.55
C GLY A 82 18.56 -8.49 1.47
N VAL A 83 17.81 -7.78 2.33
CA VAL A 83 18.41 -6.86 3.32
C VAL A 83 19.23 -7.61 4.38
N ARG A 84 18.82 -8.80 4.78
CA ARG A 84 19.56 -9.64 5.73
C ARG A 84 20.80 -10.25 5.09
N GLU A 85 20.72 -10.66 3.83
CA GLU A 85 21.88 -11.12 3.05
C GLU A 85 22.93 -10.02 2.95
N GLU A 86 22.54 -8.80 2.57
CA GLU A 86 23.43 -7.63 2.53
C GLU A 86 24.04 -7.34 3.91
N ARG A 87 23.24 -7.43 4.98
CA ARG A 87 23.75 -7.26 6.34
C ARG A 87 24.78 -8.33 6.70
N ALA A 88 24.59 -9.57 6.25
CA ALA A 88 25.53 -10.66 6.50
C ALA A 88 26.86 -10.41 5.78
N ASP A 89 26.82 -9.91 4.54
CA ASP A 89 28.02 -9.51 3.81
C ASP A 89 28.75 -8.36 4.54
N GLN A 90 28.02 -7.34 4.98
CA GLN A 90 28.60 -6.22 5.73
C GLN A 90 29.22 -6.66 7.07
N GLN A 91 28.76 -7.74 7.71
CA GLN A 91 29.43 -8.28 8.90
C GLN A 91 30.86 -8.76 8.62
N ALA A 92 31.14 -9.22 7.41
CA ALA A 92 32.46 -9.66 7.01
C ALA A 92 33.34 -8.51 6.47
N ASN A 93 32.72 -7.51 5.84
CA ASN A 93 33.44 -6.53 5.02
C ASN A 93 33.41 -5.08 5.55
N ALA A 94 32.43 -4.71 6.36
CA ALA A 94 32.28 -3.33 6.85
C ALA A 94 33.12 -3.09 8.12
N SER A 95 33.40 -1.81 8.40
CA SER A 95 34.11 -1.44 9.62
C SER A 95 33.29 -1.75 10.89
N PRO A 96 33.93 -2.09 12.02
CA PRO A 96 33.21 -2.35 13.28
C PRO A 96 32.35 -1.18 13.76
N GLU A 97 32.71 0.06 13.43
CA GLU A 97 31.98 1.27 13.86
C GLU A 97 30.66 1.47 13.12
N THR A 98 30.52 0.91 11.92
CA THR A 98 29.37 1.16 11.03
C THR A 98 28.46 -0.05 10.83
N VAL A 99 28.99 -1.26 11.07
CA VAL A 99 28.27 -2.53 10.89
C VAL A 99 26.96 -2.57 11.69
N LYS A 100 25.92 -3.19 11.13
CA LYS A 100 24.59 -3.29 11.74
C LYS A 100 24.32 -4.66 12.32
N GLU A 101 23.82 -4.70 13.55
CA GLU A 101 23.49 -5.93 14.28
C GLU A 101 22.29 -6.67 13.68
N PHE A 102 22.32 -7.99 13.75
CA PHE A 102 21.17 -8.84 13.48
C PHE A 102 20.17 -8.79 14.65
N GLY A 103 18.89 -9.04 14.36
CA GLY A 103 17.83 -9.02 15.38
C GLY A 103 17.31 -7.63 15.76
N MET A 104 17.94 -6.56 15.25
CA MET A 104 17.56 -5.16 15.51
C MET A 104 16.65 -4.57 14.42
N GLU A 105 15.92 -5.42 13.69
CA GLU A 105 14.96 -4.99 12.67
C GLU A 105 13.78 -4.28 13.30
N LEU A 106 13.30 -3.22 12.64
CA LEU A 106 12.12 -2.49 13.10
C LEU A 106 10.88 -3.39 13.01
N GLY A 107 10.30 -3.73 14.16
CA GLY A 107 8.99 -4.35 14.25
C GLY A 107 7.90 -3.38 13.80
N ALA A 108 6.96 -3.87 13.00
CA ALA A 108 5.77 -3.10 12.63
C ALA A 108 4.76 -3.09 13.78
N ASP A 109 4.14 -1.93 14.01
CA ASP A 109 3.04 -1.74 14.96
C ASP A 109 1.70 -2.08 14.28
N TYR A 110 1.58 -1.77 12.98
CA TYR A 110 0.38 -2.01 12.18
C TYR A 110 0.70 -2.70 10.85
N MET A 111 -0.31 -3.38 10.31
CA MET A 111 -0.29 -3.93 8.95
C MET A 111 -1.46 -3.35 8.16
N LEU A 112 -1.14 -2.79 6.99
CA LEU A 112 -2.13 -2.39 6.00
C LEU A 112 -2.33 -3.53 5.01
N ILE A 113 -3.57 -3.98 4.82
CA ILE A 113 -3.94 -4.93 3.76
C ILE A 113 -5.09 -4.36 2.95
N GLY A 114 -5.36 -4.94 1.79
CA GLY A 114 -6.49 -4.49 1.00
C GLY A 114 -6.90 -5.43 -0.11
N GLU A 115 -7.91 -4.97 -0.83
CA GLU A 115 -8.45 -5.66 -1.99
C GLU A 115 -8.95 -4.66 -3.03
N MET A 116 -8.96 -5.12 -4.28
CA MET A 116 -9.44 -4.37 -5.44
C MET A 116 -10.55 -5.16 -6.12
N ASN A 117 -11.70 -4.53 -6.26
CA ASN A 117 -12.88 -5.07 -6.90
C ASN A 117 -13.23 -4.26 -8.14
N LYS A 118 -13.86 -4.89 -9.13
CA LYS A 118 -14.35 -4.23 -10.34
C LYS A 118 -15.76 -4.71 -10.66
N ILE A 119 -16.66 -3.76 -10.84
CA ILE A 119 -18.01 -4.01 -11.33
C ILE A 119 -18.11 -3.35 -12.70
N THR A 120 -18.49 -4.14 -13.71
CA THR A 120 -18.69 -3.63 -15.06
C THR A 120 -20.18 -3.53 -15.32
N ASP A 121 -20.61 -2.37 -15.80
CA ASP A 121 -21.97 -2.14 -16.26
C ASP A 121 -21.95 -1.80 -17.76
N GLN A 122 -22.91 -2.31 -18.51
CA GLN A 122 -23.01 -2.11 -19.94
C GLN A 122 -24.45 -1.84 -20.35
N GLU A 123 -24.70 -0.64 -20.86
CA GLU A 123 -25.98 -0.24 -21.42
C GLU A 123 -25.81 0.12 -22.91
N GLY A 124 -26.36 -0.71 -23.79
CA GLY A 124 -26.22 -0.55 -25.24
C GLY A 124 -24.75 -0.54 -25.71
N LYS A 125 -24.30 0.62 -26.20
CA LYS A 125 -22.92 0.84 -26.69
C LYS A 125 -21.98 1.43 -25.63
N GLU A 126 -22.51 1.86 -24.50
CA GLU A 126 -21.73 2.43 -23.41
C GLU A 126 -21.34 1.34 -22.42
N LYS A 127 -20.05 1.31 -22.05
CA LYS A 127 -19.52 0.37 -21.07
C LYS A 127 -18.80 1.18 -20.00
N VAL A 128 -19.17 0.95 -18.74
CA VAL A 128 -18.63 1.64 -17.58
C VAL A 128 -18.01 0.61 -16.65
N ALA A 129 -16.80 0.88 -16.16
CA ALA A 129 -16.18 0.12 -15.10
C ALA A 129 -16.15 0.94 -13.81
N PHE A 130 -16.58 0.32 -12.72
CA PHE A 130 -16.45 0.84 -11.37
C PHE A 130 -15.40 0.02 -10.65
N TYR A 131 -14.27 0.66 -10.35
CA TYR A 131 -13.25 0.09 -9.48
C TYR A 131 -13.55 0.49 -8.04
N GLN A 132 -13.37 -0.45 -7.13
CA GLN A 132 -13.42 -0.22 -5.70
C GLN A 132 -12.14 -0.75 -5.07
N VAL A 133 -11.49 0.07 -4.27
CA VAL A 133 -10.33 -0.29 -3.48
C VAL A 133 -10.70 -0.16 -2.02
N ASP A 134 -10.56 -1.25 -1.27
CA ASP A 134 -10.78 -1.29 0.17
C ASP A 134 -9.45 -1.57 0.86
N LEU A 135 -9.07 -0.70 1.80
CA LEU A 135 -7.85 -0.84 2.59
C LEU A 135 -8.21 -0.91 4.08
N THR A 136 -7.49 -1.73 4.83
CA THR A 136 -7.69 -1.92 6.27
C THR A 136 -6.34 -1.85 6.98
N LEU A 137 -6.24 -0.98 7.99
CA LEU A 137 -5.09 -0.88 8.87
C LEU A 137 -5.39 -1.59 10.18
N THR A 138 -4.60 -2.61 10.50
CA THR A 138 -4.80 -3.48 11.67
C THR A 138 -3.62 -3.37 12.62
N HIS A 139 -3.89 -3.18 13.92
CA HIS A 139 -2.87 -3.24 14.97
C HIS A 139 -2.36 -4.68 15.11
N LEU A 140 -1.07 -4.89 14.94
CA LEU A 140 -0.50 -6.24 14.81
C LEU A 140 -0.60 -7.07 16.09
N GLN A 141 -0.47 -6.44 17.26
CA GLN A 141 -0.55 -7.15 18.54
C GLN A 141 -1.98 -7.52 18.94
N THR A 142 -2.97 -6.65 18.71
CA THR A 142 -4.34 -6.78 19.24
C THR A 142 -5.34 -7.24 18.18
N ASN A 143 -4.95 -7.24 16.90
CA ASN A 143 -5.83 -7.44 15.74
C ASN A 143 -6.97 -6.40 15.61
N GLU A 144 -6.85 -5.27 16.30
CA GLU A 144 -7.82 -4.18 16.19
C GLU A 144 -7.70 -3.49 14.84
N LYS A 145 -8.82 -3.33 14.13
CA LYS A 145 -8.89 -2.50 12.93
C LYS A 145 -9.02 -1.04 13.34
N VAL A 146 -7.94 -0.27 13.19
CA VAL A 146 -7.88 1.13 13.61
C VAL A 146 -8.27 2.11 12.49
N TRP A 147 -8.25 1.64 11.25
CA TRP A 147 -8.73 2.38 10.09
C TRP A 147 -9.21 1.43 8.99
N ILE A 148 -10.30 1.83 8.33
CA ILE A 148 -10.83 1.18 7.14
C ILE A 148 -11.19 2.30 6.16
N GLY A 149 -10.63 2.24 4.97
CA GLY A 149 -10.91 3.21 3.91
C GLY A 149 -11.42 2.52 2.66
N GLN A 150 -12.21 3.27 1.89
CA GLN A 150 -12.71 2.83 0.61
C GLN A 150 -12.59 3.96 -0.41
N LYS A 151 -12.13 3.61 -1.61
CA LYS A 151 -12.17 4.51 -2.76
C LYS A 151 -12.88 3.84 -3.93
N LYS A 152 -13.81 4.57 -4.54
CA LYS A 152 -14.46 4.18 -5.80
C LYS A 152 -13.97 5.07 -6.95
N LEU A 153 -13.81 4.46 -8.11
CA LEU A 153 -13.40 5.12 -9.34
C LEU A 153 -14.28 4.65 -10.50
N LYS A 154 -14.96 5.59 -11.16
CA LYS A 154 -15.75 5.33 -12.36
C LYS A 154 -14.90 5.60 -13.60
N LYS A 155 -14.87 4.65 -14.55
CA LYS A 155 -14.16 4.78 -15.82
C LYS A 155 -15.08 4.45 -16.98
N TYR A 156 -15.05 5.26 -18.03
CA TYR A 156 -15.77 5.02 -19.28
C TYR A 156 -14.88 4.23 -20.24
N ILE A 157 -15.34 3.05 -20.66
CA ILE A 157 -14.64 2.19 -21.63
C ILE A 157 -15.18 2.52 -23.02
N ALA A 158 -14.62 3.56 -23.65
CA ALA A 158 -14.92 3.86 -25.05
C ALA A 158 -14.27 2.80 -25.98
N ARG A 159 -15.06 2.18 -26.86
CA ARG A 159 -14.51 1.43 -27.99
C ARG A 159 -13.89 2.45 -28.97
N LYS A 160 -12.59 2.37 -29.24
CA LYS A 160 -12.01 3.05 -30.41
C LYS A 160 -12.76 2.55 -31.65
N PRO A 161 -13.27 3.43 -32.53
CA PRO A 161 -13.79 2.98 -33.81
C PRO A 161 -12.65 2.31 -34.58
N TYR A 162 -12.90 1.09 -35.05
CA TYR A 162 -12.02 0.41 -35.98
C TYR A 162 -11.84 1.32 -37.21
N LYS A 163 -10.61 1.76 -37.49
CA LYS A 163 -10.29 2.36 -38.79
C LYS A 163 -9.88 1.20 -39.71
N PRO A 164 -10.63 0.94 -40.80
CA PRO A 164 -10.31 -0.08 -41.78
C PRO A 164 -9.00 0.21 -42.52
#